data_AF-A0A6C0F7L2-F1
#
_entry.id   AF-A0A6C0F7L2-F1
#
_cell.length_a   1.000
_cell.length_b   1.000
_cell.length_c   1.000
_cell.angle_alpha   90.00
_cell.angle_beta   90.00
_cell.angle_gamma   90.00
#
_symmetry.space_group_name_H-M   'P 1'
#
loop_
_entity.id
_entity.type
_entity.pdbx_description
1 polymer ?
#
loop_
_entity_poly.entity_id
_entity_poly.type
_entity_poly.pdbx_seq_one_letter_code
_entity_poly.pdbx_strand_id
1 'polypeptide(L)' 'MKLMIEAVVVGVLVVIMGTLVSNVISLLGGSKPSSKDWNKNHVMEIALFFTGVLVHLFCEVLGINKWYCKNGNACSKK' A
#
# COMPACT_ATOMS: atom_id res chain seq x y z
N MET A 1 -5.44 21.56 3.18
CA MET A 1 -4.13 21.24 2.56
C MET A 1 -3.46 20.03 3.20
N LYS A 2 -3.40 19.92 4.53
CA LYS A 2 -2.81 18.77 5.26
C LYS A 2 -3.32 17.40 4.76
N LEU A 3 -4.64 17.25 4.60
CA LEU A 3 -5.25 16.03 4.06
C LEU A 3 -4.73 15.62 2.67
N MET A 4 -4.52 16.58 1.76
CA MET A 4 -4.02 16.29 0.41
C MET A 4 -2.57 15.81 0.45
N ILE A 5 -1.74 16.39 1.33
CA ILE A 5 -0.35 15.98 1.51
C ILE A 5 -0.30 14.56 2.09
N GLU A 6 -1.13 14.26 3.10
CA GLU A 6 -1.25 12.91 3.68
C GLU A 6 -1.63 11.88 2.63
N ALA A 7 -2.64 12.19 1.81
CA ALA A 7 -3.10 11.31 0.73
C ALA A 7 -1.99 11.06 -0.31
N VAL A 8 -1.24 12.09 -0.70
CA VAL A 8 -0.11 11.95 -1.64
C VAL A 8 1.00 11.08 -1.03
N VAL A 9 1.37 11.31 0.23
CA VAL A 9 2.40 10.53 0.92
C VAL A 9 2.00 9.06 1.04
N VAL A 10 0.76 8.78 1.46
CA VAL A 10 0.24 7.40 1.53
C VAL A 10 0.15 6.79 0.12
N GLY A 11 -0.24 7.56 -0.89
CA GLY A 11 -0.25 7.11 -2.29
C GLY A 11 1.13 6.66 -2.78
N VAL A 12 2.18 7.45 -2.50
CA VAL A 12 3.58 7.08 -2.81
C VAL A 12 3.97 5.79 -2.07
N LEU A 13 3.59 5.67 -0.79
CA LEU A 13 3.85 4.46 0.00
C LEU A 13 3.17 3.22 -0.60
N VAL A 14 1.92 3.34 -1.06
CA VAL A 14 1.19 2.27 -1.74
C VAL A 14 1.91 1.84 -3.03
N VAL A 15 2.45 2.77 -3.82
CA VAL A 15 3.23 2.43 -5.03
C VAL A 15 4.48 1.63 -4.68
N ILE A 16 5.21 2.03 -3.64
CA ILE A 16 6.41 1.33 -3.18
C ILE A 16 6.05 -0.08 -2.70
N MET A 17 5.07 -0.20 -1.80
CA MET A 17 4.64 -1.48 -1.25
C MET A 17 4.04 -2.41 -2.32
N GLY A 18 3.23 -1.87 -3.24
CA GLY A 18 2.66 -2.64 -4.34
C GLY A 18 3.71 -3.20 -5.29
N THR A 19 4.78 -2.45 -5.53
CA THR A 19 5.94 -2.92 -6.30
C THR A 19 6.67 -4.06 -5.58
N LEU A 20 6.86 -3.95 -4.26
CA LEU A 20 7.46 -5.02 -3.45
C LEU A 20 6.60 -6.30 -3.47
N VAL A 21 5.29 -6.17 -3.24
CA VAL A 21 4.36 -7.31 -3.28
C VAL A 21 4.37 -7.98 -4.65
N SER A 22 4.33 -7.19 -5.73
CA SER A 22 4.36 -7.71 -7.10
C SER A 22 5.66 -8.47 -7.43
N ASN A 23 6.79 -7.99 -6.91
CA ASN A 23 8.08 -8.67 -7.05
C ASN A 23 8.10 -10.00 -6.27
N VAL A 24 7.60 -10.02 -5.03
CA VAL A 24 7.48 -11.26 -4.23
C VAL A 24 6.59 -12.28 -4.93
N ILE A 25 5.43 -11.87 -5.45
CA ILE A 25 4.54 -12.75 -6.20
C ILE A 25 5.23 -13.30 -7.46
N SER A 26 5.98 -12.46 -8.19
CA SER A 26 6.74 -12.91 -9.37
C SER A 26 7.85 -13.91 -9.03
N LEU A 27 8.49 -13.78 -7.86
CA LEU A 27 9.49 -14.72 -7.38
C LEU A 27 8.88 -16.07 -7.00
N LEU A 28 7.71 -16.07 -6.37
CA LEU A 28 7.00 -17.29 -5.96
C LEU A 28 6.33 -18.00 -7.15
N GLY A 29 5.87 -17.24 -8.16
CA GLY A 29 5.16 -17.75 -9.34
C GLY A 29 6.06 -18.16 -10.51
N GLY A 30 7.39 -18.05 -10.39
CA GLY A 30 8.37 -18.48 -11.40
C GLY A 30 8.45 -17.62 -12.67
N SER A 31 7.47 -16.75 -12.94
CA SER A 31 7.54 -15.76 -14.02
C SER A 31 6.75 -14.49 -13.70
N LYS A 32 7.18 -13.34 -14.25
CA LYS A 32 6.37 -12.12 -14.21
C LYS A 32 5.07 -12.40 -14.96
N PRO A 33 3.90 -12.24 -14.35
CA PRO A 33 2.63 -12.39 -15.04
C PRO A 33 2.64 -11.52 -16.30
N SER A 34 2.42 -12.14 -17.46
CA SER A 34 2.18 -11.41 -18.70
C SER A 34 0.97 -10.50 -18.52
N SER A 35 0.86 -9.42 -19.29
CA SER A 35 -0.27 -8.48 -19.19
C SER A 35 -1.65 -9.17 -19.30
N LYS A 36 -1.70 -10.34 -19.95
CA LYS A 36 -2.90 -11.17 -20.10
C LYS A 36 -3.19 -12.09 -18.90
N ASP A 37 -2.22 -12.30 -18.03
CA ASP A 37 -2.28 -13.20 -16.87
C ASP A 37 -2.39 -12.44 -15.55
N TRP A 38 -2.23 -11.12 -15.55
CA TRP A 38 -2.27 -10.27 -14.35
C TRP A 38 -3.55 -10.45 -13.52
N ASN A 39 -4.68 -10.70 -14.18
CA ASN A 39 -5.96 -10.96 -13.51
C ASN A 39 -6.42 -12.43 -13.60
N LYS A 40 -5.59 -13.32 -14.15
CA LYS A 40 -5.91 -14.75 -14.08
C LYS A 40 -5.73 -15.22 -12.65
N ASN A 41 -6.66 -16.03 -12.17
CA ASN A 41 -6.62 -16.60 -10.83
C ASN A 41 -6.59 -15.57 -9.68
N HIS A 42 -7.20 -14.40 -9.89
CA HIS A 42 -7.32 -13.33 -8.89
C HIS A 42 -5.99 -12.77 -8.35
N VAL A 43 -4.90 -12.88 -9.13
CA VAL A 43 -3.56 -12.44 -8.70
C VAL A 43 -3.52 -10.93 -8.39
N MET A 44 -4.20 -10.11 -9.19
CA MET A 44 -4.30 -8.66 -8.96
C MET A 44 -5.00 -8.34 -7.65
N GLU A 45 -6.14 -8.97 -7.37
CA GLU A 45 -6.94 -8.74 -6.16
C GLU A 45 -6.16 -9.16 -4.91
N ILE A 46 -5.47 -10.31 -4.99
CA ILE A 46 -4.58 -10.79 -3.92
C ILE A 46 -3.44 -9.80 -3.69
N ALA A 47 -2.78 -9.33 -4.76
CA ALA A 47 -1.70 -8.36 -4.66
C ALA A 47 -2.16 -7.04 -4.04
N LEU A 48 -3.32 -6.51 -4.45
CA LEU A 48 -3.91 -5.29 -3.89
C LEU A 48 -4.28 -5.46 -2.42
N PHE A 49 -4.89 -6.59 -2.06
CA PHE A 49 -5.23 -6.90 -0.66
C PHE A 49 -3.99 -6.90 0.22
N PHE A 50 -2.95 -7.66 -0.15
CA PHE A 50 -1.71 -7.71 0.62
C PHE A 50 -0.97 -6.36 0.64
N THR A 51 -1.00 -5.61 -0.46
CA THR A 51 -0.45 -4.24 -0.49
C THR A 51 -1.14 -3.37 0.56
N GLY A 52 -2.47 -3.39 0.63
CA GLY A 52 -3.23 -2.65 1.64
C GLY A 52 -2.89 -3.09 3.07
N VAL A 53 -2.88 -4.39 3.33
CA VAL A 53 -2.52 -4.95 4.65
C VAL A 53 -1.13 -4.51 5.08
N LEU A 54 -0.13 -4.65 4.20
CA LEU A 54 1.25 -4.29 4.51
C LEU A 54 1.42 -2.79 4.73
N VAL A 55 0.75 -1.94 3.93
CA VAL A 55 0.76 -0.49 4.14
C VAL A 55 0.17 -0.14 5.51
N HIS A 56 -0.97 -0.74 5.90
CA HIS A 56 -1.57 -0.49 7.21
C HIS A 56 -0.66 -0.92 8.36
N LEU A 57 -0.08 -2.12 8.29
CA LEU A 57 0.87 -2.61 9.30
C LEU A 57 2.13 -1.74 9.37
N PHE A 58 2.68 -1.35 8.22
CA PHE A 58 3.86 -0.47 8.15
C PHE A 58 3.59 0.89 8.78
N CYS A 59 2.44 1.50 8.47
CA CYS A 59 2.04 2.78 9.08
C CYS A 59 1.85 2.68 10.60
N GLU A 60 1.36 1.55 11.10
CA GLU A 60 1.19 1.32 12.54
C GLU A 60 2.54 1.11 13.25
N VAL A 61 3.40 0.24 12.70
CA VAL A 61 4.72 -0.09 13.26
C VAL A 61 5.63 1.14 13.31
N LEU A 62 5.61 1.98 12.27
CA LEU A 62 6.38 3.22 12.24
C LEU A 62 5.74 4.38 13.01
N GLY A 63 4.54 4.19 13.57
CA GLY A 63 3.82 5.23 14.28
C GLY A 63 3.38 6.40 13.39
N ILE A 64 3.31 6.21 12.07
CA ILE A 64 2.87 7.20 11.10
C ILE A 64 1.43 7.65 11.41
N ASN A 65 0.57 6.72 11.83
CA ASN A 65 -0.80 7.03 12.25
C ASN A 65 -0.84 7.99 13.47
N LYS A 66 0.04 7.77 14.45
CA LYS A 66 0.17 8.65 15.62
C LYS A 66 0.70 10.03 15.23
N TRP A 67 1.65 10.06 14.29
CA TRP A 67 2.15 11.32 13.73
C TRP A 67 1.05 12.10 13.01
N TYR A 68 0.26 11.45 12.15
CA TYR A 68 -0.89 12.08 11.48
C TYR A 68 -1.96 12.53 12.47
N CYS A 69 -2.16 11.86 13.59
CA CYS A 69 -3.08 12.34 14.63
C CYS A 69 -2.59 13.60 15.35
N LYS A 70 -1.27 13.78 15.50
CA LYS A 70 -0.69 14.96 16.18
C LYS A 70 -0.47 16.14 15.23
N ASN A 71 -0.05 15.86 14.00
CA ASN A 71 0.42 16.87 13.04
C ASN A 71 -0.53 17.06 11.85
N GLY A 72 -1.38 16.07 11.61
CA GLY A 72 -2.25 15.95 10.45
C GLY A 72 -3.73 16.13 10.76
N ASN A 73 -4.57 15.59 9.88
CA ASN A 73 -6.03 15.71 9.96
C ASN A 73 -6.72 14.48 10.58
N ALA A 74 -6.01 13.37 10.78
CA ALA A 74 -6.59 12.09 11.20
C ALA A 74 -7.34 12.14 12.55
N CYS A 75 -6.85 12.94 13.51
CA CYS A 75 -7.49 13.15 14.81
C CYS A 75 -7.93 14.61 15.04
N SER A 76 -7.95 15.45 14.00
CA SER A 76 -8.41 16.82 14.18
C SER A 76 -9.90 16.81 14.52
N LYS A 77 -10.25 17.26 15.73
CA LYS A 77 -11.66 17.49 16.08
C LYS A 77 -12.18 18.57 15.13
N LYS A 78 -13.24 18.25 14.38
CA LYS A 78 -13.98 19.21 13.56
C LYS A 78 -14.54 20.33 14.43
#